data_AF-A0A2A2V989-F1
#
_entry.id   AF-A0A2A2V989-F1
#
_cell.length_a   1.000
_cell.length_b   1.000
_cell.length_c   1.000
_cell.angle_alpha   90.00
_cell.angle_beta   90.00
_cell.angle_gamma   90.00
#
_symmetry.space_group_name_H-M   'P 1'
#
loop_
_entity.id
_entity.type
_entity.pdbx_description
1 polymer ?
#
loop_
_entity_poly.entity_id
_entity_poly.type
_entity_poly.pdbx_seq_one_letter_code
_entity_poly.pdbx_strand_id
1 'polypeptide(L)'
;MVRAAALILSLFSAPIGPETVDLGNSTTVDLSRFDCRDINRSTIVQRVCYSAGERTLLVAVRGKYQHYCGVHAETYDALMIAPSMGVFLNRVLRIAGADGRYACRTS
;
A
#
# COMPACT_ATOMS: atom_id res chain seq x y z
N MET A 1 46.18 22.09 -5.33
CA MET A 1 44.83 22.26 -5.91
C MET A 1 44.00 21.06 -5.50
N VAL A 2 43.16 21.18 -4.47
CA VAL A 2 42.33 20.06 -3.97
C VAL A 2 40.92 20.26 -4.54
N ARG A 3 40.52 19.39 -5.47
CA ARG A 3 39.16 19.36 -6.02
C ARG A 3 38.24 18.69 -5.01
N ALA A 4 37.51 19.49 -4.24
CA ALA A 4 36.43 18.99 -3.39
C ALA A 4 35.23 18.61 -4.28
N ALA A 5 34.97 17.31 -4.42
CA ALA A 5 33.75 16.80 -5.04
C ALA A 5 32.64 16.84 -3.99
N ALA A 6 31.71 17.79 -4.12
CA ALA A 6 30.50 17.82 -3.31
C ALA A 6 29.47 16.86 -3.92
N LEU A 7 29.25 15.70 -3.28
CA LEU A 7 28.13 14.81 -3.56
C LEU A 7 26.86 15.43 -2.96
N ILE A 8 25.99 15.96 -3.82
CA ILE A 8 24.68 16.48 -3.42
C ILE A 8 23.72 15.29 -3.32
N LEU A 9 23.43 14.84 -2.09
CA LEU A 9 22.32 13.92 -1.81
C LEU A 9 21.00 14.69 -1.91
N SER A 10 20.31 14.58 -3.04
CA SER A 10 18.92 15.01 -3.17
C SER A 10 18.00 14.01 -2.46
N LEU A 11 17.73 14.26 -1.17
CA LEU A 11 16.63 13.60 -0.46
C LEU A 11 15.32 14.13 -1.05
N PHE A 12 14.63 13.33 -1.85
CA PHE A 12 13.24 13.58 -2.23
C PHE A 12 12.38 13.48 -0.96
N SER A 13 12.21 14.59 -0.26
CA SER A 13 11.21 14.69 0.81
C SER A 13 9.83 14.69 0.16
N ALA A 14 9.18 13.52 0.12
CA ALA A 14 7.75 13.46 -0.16
C ALA A 14 7.00 14.30 0.90
N PRO A 15 5.92 15.01 0.54
CA PRO A 15 5.16 15.80 1.49
C PRO A 15 4.65 14.91 2.62
N ILE A 16 5.13 15.16 3.84
CA ILE A 16 4.63 14.54 5.08
C ILE A 16 3.41 15.34 5.54
N GLY A 17 2.37 15.37 4.71
CA GLY A 17 1.05 15.85 5.10
C GLY A 17 0.16 14.66 5.46
N PRO A 18 -0.95 14.88 6.19
CA PRO A 18 -1.99 13.86 6.31
C PRO A 18 -2.53 13.58 4.90
N GLU A 19 -2.05 12.50 4.29
CA GLU A 19 -2.54 12.05 3.01
C GLU A 19 -3.83 11.27 3.27
N THR A 20 -4.95 11.76 2.72
CA THR A 20 -6.22 11.04 2.80
C THR A 20 -6.49 10.39 1.45
N VAL A 21 -6.97 9.15 1.48
CA VAL A 21 -7.38 8.43 0.27
C VAL A 21 -8.86 8.11 0.32
N ASP A 22 -9.53 8.30 -0.81
CA ASP A 22 -10.92 7.90 -1.00
C ASP A 22 -10.96 6.42 -1.41
N LEU A 23 -11.69 5.61 -0.63
CA LEU A 23 -11.95 4.20 -0.92
C LEU A 23 -13.13 4.00 -1.88
N GLY A 24 -13.81 5.09 -2.25
CA GLY A 24 -15.14 5.06 -2.81
C GLY A 24 -16.22 4.98 -1.72
N ASN A 25 -17.47 5.22 -2.12
CA ASN A 25 -18.63 5.21 -1.22
C ASN A 25 -18.51 6.20 -0.05
N SER A 26 -17.92 7.37 -0.29
CA SER A 26 -17.75 8.45 0.71
C SER A 26 -16.93 8.05 1.93
N THR A 27 -16.14 6.98 1.85
CA THR A 27 -15.25 6.55 2.92
C THR A 27 -13.83 7.02 2.64
N THR A 28 -13.32 7.90 3.49
CA THR A 28 -11.93 8.36 3.44
C THR A 28 -11.10 7.68 4.53
N VAL A 29 -9.85 7.38 4.22
CA VAL A 29 -8.87 6.86 5.19
C VAL A 29 -7.69 7.83 5.28
N ASP A 30 -7.35 8.20 6.50
CA ASP A 30 -6.12 8.92 6.81
C ASP A 30 -4.92 7.96 6.79
N LEU A 31 -3.94 8.26 5.93
CA LEU A 31 -2.73 7.47 5.77
C LEU A 31 -1.64 7.79 6.80
N SER A 32 -1.88 8.69 7.76
CA SER A 32 -0.90 9.06 8.78
C SER A 32 -0.34 7.86 9.58
N ARG A 33 -1.10 6.76 9.67
CA ARG A 33 -0.73 5.50 10.36
C ARG A 33 -0.23 4.40 9.42
N PHE A 34 -0.07 4.69 8.13
CA PHE A 34 0.25 3.70 7.11
C PHE A 34 1.66 3.89 6.54
N ASP A 35 2.37 2.78 6.39
CA ASP A 35 3.61 2.73 5.62
C ASP A 35 3.26 2.52 4.14
N CYS A 36 3.33 3.60 3.38
CA CYS A 36 3.01 3.61 1.95
C CYS A 36 4.23 3.46 1.06
N ARG A 37 4.12 2.61 0.03
CA ARG A 37 5.14 2.37 -0.99
C ARG A 37 4.54 2.44 -2.38
N ASP A 38 5.09 3.30 -3.22
CA ASP A 38 4.78 3.33 -4.66
C ASP A 38 5.43 2.14 -5.37
N ILE A 39 4.69 1.56 -6.31
CA ILE A 39 5.03 0.31 -6.97
C ILE A 39 5.29 0.59 -8.45
N ASN A 40 6.55 0.53 -8.84
CA ASN A 40 6.98 0.74 -10.24
C ASN A 40 7.12 -0.56 -11.05
N ARG A 41 7.06 -1.73 -10.39
CA ARG A 41 7.24 -3.06 -11.00
C ARG A 41 5.94 -3.74 -11.40
N SER A 42 4.80 -3.07 -11.28
CA SER A 42 3.48 -3.58 -11.65
C SER A 42 2.71 -2.53 -12.43
N THR A 43 2.00 -2.96 -13.48
CA THR A 43 1.05 -2.11 -14.22
C THR A 43 -0.37 -2.16 -13.63
N ILE A 44 -0.60 -3.03 -12.65
CA ILE A 44 -1.90 -3.23 -12.01
C ILE A 44 -1.92 -2.54 -10.64
N VAL A 45 -0.90 -2.82 -9.82
CA VAL A 45 -0.75 -2.26 -8.47
C VAL A 45 0.16 -1.04 -8.56
N GLN A 46 -0.36 0.11 -8.17
CA GLN A 46 0.36 1.39 -8.25
C GLN A 46 0.96 1.81 -6.91
N ARG A 47 0.27 1.49 -5.82
CA ARG A 47 0.69 1.83 -4.45
C ARG A 47 0.16 0.81 -3.47
N VAL A 48 0.95 0.53 -2.44
CA VAL A 48 0.56 -0.33 -1.32
C VAL A 48 0.82 0.43 -0.03
N CYS A 49 -0.19 0.55 0.82
CA CYS A 49 -0.09 1.14 2.15
C CYS A 49 -0.48 0.10 3.18
N TYR A 50 0.37 -0.10 4.18
CA TYR A 50 0.13 -1.09 5.23
C TYR A 50 0.28 -0.48 6.62
N SER A 51 -0.68 -0.76 7.49
CA SER A 51 -0.59 -0.46 8.92
C SER A 51 -0.49 -1.78 9.68
N ALA A 52 0.70 -2.07 10.25
CA ALA A 52 0.91 -3.29 11.02
C ALA A 52 0.12 -3.30 12.34
N GLY A 53 -0.04 -2.13 12.96
CA GLY A 53 -0.80 -1.97 14.20
C GLY A 53 -2.29 -2.29 14.01
N GLU A 54 -2.87 -1.84 12.90
CA GLU A 54 -4.29 -2.06 12.59
C GLU A 54 -4.53 -3.32 11.75
N ARG A 55 -3.45 -3.94 11.23
CA ARG A 55 -3.49 -5.03 10.24
C ARG A 55 -4.32 -4.64 9.02
N THR A 56 -4.18 -3.39 8.60
CA THR A 56 -4.95 -2.81 7.50
C THR A 56 -4.06 -2.66 6.28
N LEU A 57 -4.55 -3.14 5.15
CA LEU A 57 -3.87 -3.07 3.86
C LEU A 57 -4.74 -2.30 2.86
N LEU A 58 -4.16 -1.25 2.30
CA LEU A 58 -4.73 -0.50 1.19
C LEU A 58 -3.89 -0.74 -0.07
N VAL A 59 -4.55 -1.12 -1.17
CA VAL A 59 -3.88 -1.36 -2.45
C VAL A 59 -4.50 -0.48 -3.52
N ALA A 60 -3.73 0.44 -4.10
CA ALA A 60 -4.15 1.21 -5.25
C ALA A 60 -4.06 0.34 -6.50
N VAL A 61 -5.22 0.08 -7.11
CA VAL A 61 -5.39 -0.75 -8.30
C VAL A 61 -6.06 0.10 -9.36
N ARG A 62 -5.33 0.43 -10.43
CA ARG A 62 -5.84 1.26 -11.54
C ARG A 62 -6.55 2.54 -11.07
N GLY A 63 -5.95 3.24 -10.11
CA GLY A 63 -6.43 4.51 -9.56
C GLY A 63 -7.52 4.41 -8.50
N LYS A 64 -7.91 3.19 -8.07
CA LYS A 64 -8.88 2.98 -6.98
C LYS A 64 -8.24 2.21 -5.84
N TYR A 65 -8.47 2.64 -4.60
CA TYR A 65 -8.00 1.91 -3.43
C TYR A 65 -8.94 0.76 -3.09
N GLN A 66 -8.35 -0.42 -2.91
CA GLN A 66 -8.99 -1.59 -2.34
C GLN A 66 -8.59 -1.68 -0.86
N HIS A 67 -9.57 -1.88 0.01
CA HIS A 67 -9.38 -1.91 1.46
C HIS A 67 -9.55 -3.33 2.01
N TYR A 68 -8.53 -3.80 2.71
CA TYR A 68 -8.49 -5.12 3.33
C TYR A 68 -8.13 -4.99 4.81
N CYS A 69 -8.93 -5.60 5.67
CA CYS A 69 -8.72 -5.59 7.12
C CYS A 69 -8.23 -6.95 7.62
N GLY A 70 -7.52 -6.98 8.74
CA GLY A 70 -7.00 -8.23 9.33
C GLY A 70 -5.90 -8.91 8.52
N VAL A 71 -5.20 -8.16 7.66
CA VAL A 71 -4.09 -8.68 6.86
C VAL A 71 -2.83 -8.76 7.73
N HIS A 72 -2.32 -9.98 7.93
CA HIS A 72 -1.08 -10.23 8.66
C HIS A 72 0.14 -9.73 7.89
N ALA A 73 1.20 -9.36 8.61
CA ALA A 73 2.45 -8.85 8.03
C ALA A 73 3.05 -9.84 7.02
N GLU A 74 2.96 -11.14 7.29
CA GLU A 74 3.42 -12.20 6.36
C GLU A 74 2.71 -12.13 5.00
N THR A 75 1.41 -11.85 4.97
CA THR A 75 0.65 -11.69 3.72
C THR A 75 1.04 -10.39 3.00
N TYR A 76 1.31 -9.32 3.75
CA TYR A 76 1.85 -8.08 3.19
C TYR A 76 3.24 -8.31 2.57
N ASP A 77 4.15 -8.94 3.29
CA ASP A 77 5.50 -9.24 2.82
C ASP A 77 5.45 -10.12 1.57
N ALA A 78 4.59 -11.15 1.57
CA ALA A 78 4.35 -12.01 0.42
C ALA A 78 3.84 -11.23 -0.81
N LEU A 79 2.93 -10.26 -0.62
CA LEU A 79 2.50 -9.34 -1.70
C LEU A 79 3.70 -8.52 -2.22
N MET A 80 4.51 -7.98 -1.32
CA MET A 80 5.62 -7.09 -1.67
C MET A 80 6.74 -7.81 -2.42
N ILE A 81 6.98 -9.09 -2.15
CA ILE A 81 7.99 -9.89 -2.89
C ILE A 81 7.41 -10.70 -4.06
N ALA A 82 6.08 -10.71 -4.24
CA ALA A 82 5.43 -11.50 -5.27
C ALA A 82 6.01 -11.24 -6.68
N PRO A 83 6.32 -12.30 -7.46
CA PRO A 83 6.76 -12.15 -8.86
C PRO A 83 5.74 -11.42 -9.73
N SER A 84 4.45 -11.60 -9.43
CA SER A 84 3.35 -10.85 -10.04
C SER A 84 2.36 -10.40 -8.98
N MET A 85 2.44 -9.12 -8.60
CA MET A 85 1.58 -8.52 -7.58
C MET A 85 0.10 -8.57 -7.97
N GLY A 86 -0.22 -8.40 -9.25
CA GLY A 86 -1.61 -8.50 -9.73
C GLY A 86 -2.20 -9.90 -9.59
N VAL A 87 -1.40 -10.95 -9.84
CA VAL A 87 -1.84 -12.34 -9.63
C VAL A 87 -2.05 -12.63 -8.14
N PHE A 88 -1.13 -12.18 -7.28
CA PHE A 88 -1.25 -12.33 -5.82
C PHE A 88 -2.51 -11.63 -5.30
N LEU A 89 -2.71 -10.36 -5.68
CA LEU A 89 -3.90 -9.59 -5.31
C LEU A 89 -5.18 -10.33 -5.70
N ASN A 90 -5.25 -10.86 -6.92
CA ASN A 90 -6.45 -11.55 -7.38
C ASN A 90 -6.69 -12.87 -6.64
N ARG A 91 -5.66 -13.69 -6.42
CA ARG A 91 -5.82 -15.04 -5.86
C ARG A 91 -5.87 -15.09 -4.34
N VAL A 92 -5.09 -14.25 -3.66
CA VAL A 92 -4.93 -14.30 -2.21
C VAL A 92 -5.82 -13.26 -1.54
N LEU A 93 -5.73 -12.00 -1.96
CA LEU A 93 -6.44 -10.91 -1.28
C LEU A 93 -7.90 -10.82 -1.70
N ARG A 94 -8.18 -10.82 -3.01
CA ARG A 94 -9.54 -10.60 -3.52
C ARG A 94 -10.46 -11.80 -3.30
N ILE A 95 -9.98 -13.03 -3.55
CA ILE A 95 -10.77 -14.24 -3.29
C ILE A 95 -11.00 -14.41 -1.79
N ALA A 96 -9.95 -14.36 -0.96
CA ALA A 96 -10.14 -14.49 0.48
C ALA A 96 -10.94 -13.33 1.09
N GLY A 97 -10.85 -12.13 0.51
CA GLY A 97 -11.69 -11.00 0.85
C GLY A 97 -13.17 -11.25 0.53
N ALA A 98 -13.46 -11.86 -0.62
CA ALA A 98 -14.83 -12.28 -0.98
C ALA A 98 -15.36 -13.38 -0.04
N ASP A 99 -14.49 -14.24 0.48
CA ASP A 99 -14.80 -15.23 1.52
C ASP A 99 -14.91 -14.60 2.92
N GLY A 100 -14.78 -13.27 3.04
CA GLY A 100 -14.92 -12.52 4.29
C GLY A 100 -13.67 -12.48 5.17
N ARG A 101 -12.59 -13.19 4.81
CA ARG A 101 -11.35 -13.24 5.62
C ARG A 101 -10.72 -11.87 5.82
N TYR A 102 -10.82 -11.02 4.81
CA TYR A 102 -10.27 -9.66 4.83
C TYR A 102 -11.34 -8.56 4.74
N ALA A 103 -12.60 -8.91 5.01
CA ALA A 103 -13.67 -7.94 5.02
C ALA A 103 -13.52 -6.98 6.21
N CYS A 104 -13.53 -5.68 5.91
CA CYS A 104 -13.59 -4.65 6.93
C CYS A 104 -15.01 -4.60 7.50
N ARG A 105 -15.18 -5.12 8.71
CA ARG A 105 -16.45 -5.02 9.43
C ARG A 105 -16.52 -3.65 10.09
N THR A 106 -17.54 -2.89 9.74
CA THR A 106 -17.95 -1.71 10.50
C THR A 106 -18.52 -2.20 11.82
N SER A 107 -17.79 -2.01 12.91
CA SER A 107 -18.35 -2.12 14.28
C SER A 107 -19.22 -0.93 14.60
#